data_AF-A0AAU4VJ08-F1
#
_entry.id   AF-A0AAU4VJ08-F1
#
_cell.length_a   1.000
_cell.length_b   1.000
_cell.length_c   1.000
_cell.angle_alpha   90.00
_cell.angle_beta   90.00
_cell.angle_gamma   90.00
#
_symmetry.space_group_name_H-M   'P 1'
#
loop_
_entity.id
_entity.type
_entity.pdbx_description
1 polymer ?
#
loop_
_entity_poly.entity_id
_entity_poly.type
_entity_poly.pdbx_seq_one_letter_code
_entity_poly.pdbx_strand_id
1 'polypeptide(L)'
;MSSEPPRSRPVRHHDHGQWLGRFTDRVLVVCPRCGGRAVVLPLPHLENPKYFSSLSFQPGRLTCAGCGAITAWAAGERGGALAGVVPGGTKDSFVRQPLWLQTRCAGRILWAYNEEHVEALAAYVGAQLRERCASPTMAMFARLPAWMKSAQRRDEVLAGLATLGNLAQLSAPADRSDAAHERGGRPRHHGAALFRGGPY
;
A
#
# COMPACT_ATOMS: atom_id res chain seq x y z
N MET A 1 9.39 16.65 -48.95
CA MET A 1 10.01 17.05 -47.67
C MET A 1 9.18 16.42 -46.56
N SER A 2 9.52 15.20 -46.14
CA SER A 2 8.77 14.52 -45.07
C SER A 2 9.22 15.09 -43.73
N SER A 3 8.36 15.89 -43.12
CA SER A 3 8.55 16.42 -41.77
C SER A 3 8.44 15.26 -40.78
N GLU A 4 9.57 14.82 -40.24
CA GLU A 4 9.60 13.85 -39.13
C GLU A 4 8.96 14.50 -37.89
N PRO A 5 7.97 13.87 -37.24
CA PRO A 5 7.34 14.46 -36.07
C PRO A 5 8.37 14.63 -34.94
N PRO A 6 8.27 15.69 -34.12
CA PRO A 6 9.21 15.93 -33.04
C PRO A 6 9.19 14.73 -32.09
N ARG A 7 10.33 14.02 -31.98
CA ARG A 7 10.48 12.91 -31.04
C ARG A 7 10.26 13.46 -29.63
N SER A 8 9.14 13.09 -29.00
CA SER A 8 8.83 13.50 -27.63
C SER A 8 9.97 13.09 -26.70
N ARG A 9 10.49 14.04 -25.92
CA ARG A 9 11.57 13.75 -24.96
C ARG A 9 11.17 12.60 -24.03
N PRO A 10 12.07 11.64 -23.78
CA PRO A 10 11.76 10.52 -22.90
C PRO A 10 11.45 11.03 -21.49
N VAL A 11 10.35 10.54 -20.91
CA VAL A 11 9.97 10.89 -19.53
C VAL A 11 11.07 10.43 -18.57
N ARG A 12 11.55 11.37 -17.74
CA ARG A 12 12.66 11.16 -16.81
C ARG A 12 12.15 11.22 -15.38
N HIS A 13 12.59 10.27 -14.56
CA HIS A 13 12.34 10.26 -13.12
C HIS A 13 13.63 10.49 -12.36
N HIS A 14 13.59 11.41 -11.39
CA HIS A 14 14.69 11.69 -10.48
C HIS A 14 14.41 11.02 -9.12
N ASP A 15 15.27 10.09 -8.72
CA ASP A 15 15.18 9.49 -7.38
C ASP A 15 15.73 10.46 -6.33
N HIS A 16 14.84 11.00 -5.51
CA HIS A 16 15.20 11.87 -4.38
C HIS A 16 15.63 11.10 -3.12
N GLY A 17 15.80 9.78 -3.20
CA GLY A 17 16.22 8.94 -2.08
C GLY A 17 15.11 8.73 -1.05
N GLN A 18 13.85 8.75 -1.47
CA GLN A 18 12.70 8.59 -0.57
C GLN A 18 12.70 7.18 0.06
N TRP A 19 12.44 7.11 1.35
CA TRP A 19 12.36 5.86 2.09
C TRP A 19 10.94 5.31 2.05
N LEU A 20 10.79 3.99 2.06
CA LEU A 20 9.48 3.33 2.07
C LEU A 20 8.60 3.75 3.28
N GLY A 21 9.23 4.07 4.42
CA GLY A 21 8.53 4.57 5.61
C GLY A 21 7.86 5.93 5.45
N ARG A 22 8.13 6.68 4.37
CA ARG A 22 7.40 7.92 4.08
C ARG A 22 5.90 7.66 3.88
N PHE A 23 5.55 6.51 3.33
CA PHE A 23 4.18 6.14 2.97
C PHE A 23 3.43 5.40 4.10
N THR A 24 3.98 5.36 5.32
CA THR A 24 3.35 4.67 6.47
C THR A 24 2.59 5.62 7.40
N ASP A 25 2.53 6.90 7.07
CA ASP A 25 1.71 7.91 7.75
C ASP A 25 0.20 7.67 7.53
N ARG A 26 -0.16 7.05 6.42
CA ARG A 26 -1.52 6.59 6.13
C ARG A 26 -1.47 5.28 5.37
N VAL A 27 -1.95 4.20 5.98
CA VAL A 27 -1.96 2.86 5.38
C VAL A 27 -3.38 2.35 5.19
N LEU A 28 -3.71 1.94 3.97
CA LEU A 28 -4.99 1.33 3.63
C LEU A 28 -4.92 -0.18 3.87
N VAL A 29 -5.80 -0.70 4.72
CA VAL A 29 -5.84 -2.11 5.10
C VAL A 29 -7.24 -2.68 4.95
N VAL A 30 -7.33 -4.00 4.95
CA VAL A 30 -8.60 -4.72 5.08
C VAL A 30 -9.08 -4.62 6.52
N CYS A 31 -10.32 -4.18 6.70
CA CYS A 31 -10.99 -4.20 8.00
C CYS A 31 -11.19 -5.66 8.47
N PRO A 32 -10.72 -6.04 9.67
CA PRO A 32 -10.93 -7.40 10.18
C PRO A 32 -12.40 -7.70 10.51
N ARG A 33 -13.25 -6.67 10.70
CA ARG A 33 -14.66 -6.84 11.08
C ARG A 33 -15.57 -7.04 9.86
N CYS A 34 -15.50 -6.17 8.87
CA CYS A 34 -16.39 -6.22 7.70
C CYS A 34 -15.71 -6.65 6.40
N GLY A 35 -14.37 -6.71 6.35
CA GLY A 35 -13.63 -7.01 5.13
C GLY A 35 -13.54 -5.86 4.11
N GLY A 36 -14.15 -4.71 4.38
CA GLY A 36 -14.03 -3.48 3.58
C GLY A 36 -12.75 -2.70 3.89
N ARG A 37 -12.60 -1.52 3.30
CA ARG A 37 -11.41 -0.68 3.50
C ARG A 37 -11.43 -0.04 4.90
N ALA A 38 -10.29 -0.14 5.59
CA ALA A 38 -9.98 0.59 6.80
C ALA A 38 -8.67 1.37 6.60
N VAL A 39 -8.48 2.38 7.45
CA VAL A 39 -7.30 3.24 7.43
C VAL A 39 -6.56 3.10 8.74
N VAL A 40 -5.25 2.98 8.66
CA VAL A 40 -4.29 2.88 9.74
C VAL A 40 -3.50 4.18 9.75
N LEU A 41 -3.59 4.94 10.84
CA LEU A 41 -2.90 6.22 11.04
C LEU A 41 -2.03 6.13 12.30
N PRO A 42 -0.78 6.64 12.29
CA PRO A 42 -0.02 6.89 13.51
C PRO A 42 -0.79 7.83 14.44
N LEU A 43 -0.70 7.61 15.75
CA LEU A 43 -1.34 8.49 16.73
C LEU A 43 -0.49 9.77 16.89
N PRO A 44 -1.11 10.96 16.84
CA PRO A 44 -0.41 12.25 16.81
C PRO A 44 0.18 12.68 18.16
N HIS A 45 0.14 11.83 19.20
CA HIS A 45 0.46 12.22 20.59
C HIS A 45 1.94 12.12 20.94
N LEU A 46 2.80 11.84 19.96
CA LEU A 46 4.24 11.95 20.09
C LEU A 46 4.68 12.95 19.02
N GLU A 47 5.47 13.94 19.40
CA GLU A 47 5.93 15.07 18.57
C GLU A 47 6.20 14.67 17.11
N ASN A 48 5.88 15.59 16.19
CA ASN A 48 6.11 15.46 14.75
C ASN A 48 7.46 14.76 14.52
N PRO A 49 7.47 13.51 14.01
CA PRO A 49 8.69 12.71 14.03
C PRO A 49 9.77 13.42 13.22
N LYS A 50 10.86 13.85 13.88
CA LYS A 50 12.01 14.51 13.21
C LYS A 50 12.62 13.63 12.12
N TYR A 51 12.39 12.32 12.18
CA TYR A 51 12.86 11.33 11.21
C TYR A 51 11.74 10.35 10.84
N PHE A 52 11.61 9.99 9.56
CA PHE A 52 10.65 8.96 9.10
C PHE A 52 10.86 7.59 9.78
N SER A 53 12.07 7.30 10.27
CA SER A 53 12.34 6.10 11.06
C SER A 53 11.53 6.06 12.37
N SER A 54 11.20 7.21 12.95
CA SER A 54 10.42 7.32 14.18
C SER A 54 8.98 6.81 14.02
N LEU A 55 8.41 6.88 12.80
CA LEU A 55 7.08 6.30 12.51
C LEU A 55 7.03 4.80 12.81
N SER A 56 8.16 4.10 12.65
CA SER A 56 8.29 2.66 12.92
C SER A 56 7.99 2.30 14.38
N PHE A 57 8.08 3.25 15.30
CA PHE A 57 7.90 3.04 16.75
C PHE A 57 6.61 3.66 17.28
N GLN A 58 5.82 4.31 16.42
CA GLN A 58 4.64 5.03 16.87
C GLN A 58 3.45 4.08 17.08
N PRO A 59 2.69 4.30 18.17
CA PRO A 59 1.38 3.70 18.30
C PRO A 59 0.49 4.26 17.18
N GLY A 60 -0.59 3.58 16.87
CA GLY A 60 -1.54 4.10 15.89
C GLY A 60 -2.89 3.46 16.02
N ARG A 61 -3.77 3.87 15.11
CA ARG A 61 -5.19 3.56 15.15
C ARG A 61 -5.68 3.13 13.79
N LEU A 62 -6.33 1.97 13.77
CA LEU A 62 -7.17 1.51 12.68
C LEU A 62 -8.58 2.07 12.87
N THR A 63 -9.12 2.66 11.81
CA THR A 63 -10.50 3.13 11.74
C THR A 63 -11.14 2.65 10.44
N CYS A 64 -12.33 2.04 10.53
CA CYS A 64 -13.12 1.64 9.37
C CYS A 64 -14.35 2.55 9.22
N ALA A 65 -14.44 3.26 8.10
CA ALA A 65 -15.60 4.11 7.78
C ALA A 65 -16.89 3.31 7.50
N GLY A 66 -16.77 2.06 7.02
CA GLY A 66 -17.94 1.25 6.66
C GLY A 66 -18.69 0.61 7.85
N CYS A 67 -17.97 0.15 8.87
CA CYS A 67 -18.58 -0.53 10.03
C CYS A 67 -18.27 0.11 11.38
N GLY A 68 -17.54 1.23 11.41
CA GLY A 68 -17.16 1.93 12.63
C GLY A 68 -16.15 1.19 13.51
N ALA A 69 -15.50 0.13 13.01
CA ALA A 69 -14.49 -0.59 13.79
C ALA A 69 -13.30 0.33 14.09
N ILE A 70 -12.91 0.39 15.36
CA ILE A 70 -11.74 1.12 15.83
C ILE A 70 -10.85 0.15 16.60
N THR A 71 -9.56 0.15 16.30
CA THR A 71 -8.57 -0.64 17.04
C THR A 71 -7.29 0.18 17.17
N ALA A 72 -6.85 0.43 18.40
CA ALA A 72 -5.58 1.09 18.65
C ALA A 72 -4.49 0.04 18.93
N TRP A 73 -3.25 0.33 18.54
CA TRP A 73 -2.08 -0.46 18.91
C TRP A 73 -1.03 0.45 19.55
N ALA A 74 -0.25 -0.11 20.45
CA ALA A 74 1.01 0.45 20.90
C ALA A 74 2.17 -0.37 20.34
N ALA A 75 3.30 0.27 20.05
CA ALA A 75 4.52 -0.46 19.76
C ALA A 75 4.87 -1.35 20.97
N GLY A 76 5.11 -2.64 20.73
CA GLY A 76 5.50 -3.54 21.80
C GLY A 76 6.89 -3.19 22.33
N GLU A 77 7.10 -3.30 23.64
CA GLU A 77 8.43 -3.22 24.23
C GLU A 77 9.13 -4.59 24.10
N ARG A 78 10.39 -4.60 23.66
CA ARG A 78 11.29 -5.75 23.77
C ARG A 78 12.52 -5.33 24.54
N GLY A 79 12.73 -5.95 25.71
CA GLY A 79 13.95 -5.75 26.51
C GLY A 79 14.19 -4.28 26.91
N GLY A 80 13.12 -3.52 27.19
CA GLY A 80 13.23 -2.11 27.58
C GLY A 80 13.41 -1.12 26.42
N ALA A 81 13.33 -1.58 25.16
CA ALA A 81 13.33 -0.72 23.97
C ALA A 81 12.03 -0.90 23.16
N LEU A 82 11.54 0.20 22.56
CA LEU A 82 10.43 0.15 21.62
C LEU A 82 10.84 -0.72 20.41
N ALA A 83 10.08 -1.77 20.12
CA ALA A 83 10.31 -2.60 18.96
C ALA A 83 9.78 -1.90 17.71
N GLY A 84 10.69 -1.28 16.95
CA GLY A 84 10.35 -0.64 15.68
C GLY A 84 9.87 -1.67 14.66
N VAL A 85 8.83 -1.33 13.90
CA VAL A 85 8.35 -2.19 12.84
C VAL A 85 9.01 -1.86 11.51
N VAL A 86 9.56 -2.89 10.85
CA VAL A 86 10.12 -2.75 9.51
C VAL A 86 8.98 -2.63 8.49
N PRO A 87 8.92 -1.55 7.70
CA PRO A 87 7.97 -1.45 6.58
C PRO A 87 8.32 -2.48 5.50
N GLY A 88 7.33 -3.21 5.04
CA GLY A 88 7.40 -4.01 3.83
C GLY A 88 6.44 -5.20 3.83
N GLY A 89 6.01 -5.60 2.64
CA GLY A 89 5.21 -6.80 2.43
C GLY A 89 3.72 -6.52 2.22
N THR A 90 2.94 -7.59 2.21
CA THR A 90 1.51 -7.60 1.89
C THR A 90 0.60 -7.36 3.09
N LYS A 91 1.19 -7.12 4.26
CA LYS A 91 0.49 -6.84 5.51
C LYS A 91 1.03 -5.57 6.10
N ASP A 92 0.14 -4.80 6.72
CA ASP A 92 0.53 -3.66 7.51
C ASP A 92 1.42 -4.10 8.67
N SER A 93 2.46 -3.31 8.87
CA SER A 93 3.49 -3.55 9.87
C SER A 93 2.90 -3.47 11.29
N PHE A 94 1.94 -2.60 11.53
CA PHE A 94 1.46 -2.34 12.88
C PHE A 94 0.30 -3.26 13.31
N VAL A 95 -0.76 -3.34 12.51
CA VAL A 95 -1.97 -4.12 12.83
C VAL A 95 -1.94 -5.53 12.26
N ARG A 96 -0.90 -5.87 11.46
CA ARG A 96 -0.74 -7.16 10.77
C ARG A 96 -1.92 -7.54 9.87
N GLN A 97 -2.73 -6.57 9.48
CA GLN A 97 -3.84 -6.76 8.54
C GLN A 97 -3.34 -6.74 7.10
N PRO A 98 -3.95 -7.51 6.18
CA PRO A 98 -3.63 -7.40 4.75
C PRO A 98 -3.83 -5.97 4.26
N LEU A 99 -2.91 -5.49 3.41
CA LEU A 99 -3.09 -4.21 2.73
C LEU A 99 -4.31 -4.27 1.81
N TRP A 100 -5.05 -3.16 1.72
CA TRP A 100 -6.18 -3.02 0.81
C TRP A 100 -5.70 -2.94 -0.64
N LEU A 101 -4.63 -2.18 -0.88
CA LEU A 101 -4.05 -1.98 -2.20
C LEU A 101 -3.11 -3.12 -2.55
N GLN A 102 -3.67 -4.23 -3.01
CA GLN A 102 -2.93 -5.38 -3.52
C GLN A 102 -3.60 -5.95 -4.75
N THR A 103 -2.81 -6.39 -5.71
CA THR A 103 -3.31 -7.08 -6.90
C THR A 103 -2.30 -8.11 -7.41
N ARG A 104 -2.77 -9.10 -8.15
CA ARG A 104 -1.89 -10.04 -8.86
C ARG A 104 -1.38 -9.35 -10.12
N CYS A 105 -0.06 -9.31 -10.28
CA CYS A 105 0.61 -8.73 -11.43
C CYS A 105 1.87 -9.53 -11.74
N ALA A 106 2.05 -9.94 -13.00
CA ALA A 106 3.22 -10.64 -13.50
C ALA A 106 3.58 -11.93 -12.72
N GLY A 107 2.55 -12.65 -12.28
CA GLY A 107 2.65 -13.87 -11.46
C GLY A 107 3.04 -13.62 -9.98
N ARG A 108 3.03 -12.36 -9.54
CA ARG A 108 3.42 -11.91 -8.19
C ARG A 108 2.33 -11.01 -7.61
N ILE A 109 2.52 -10.58 -6.36
CA ILE A 109 1.64 -9.58 -5.73
C ILE A 109 2.29 -8.21 -5.85
N LEU A 110 1.59 -7.30 -6.50
CA LEU A 110 1.88 -5.87 -6.47
C LEU A 110 1.06 -5.25 -5.34
N TRP A 111 1.68 -4.40 -4.54
CA TRP A 111 1.04 -3.79 -3.39
C TRP A 111 1.54 -2.35 -3.18
N ALA A 112 0.73 -1.56 -2.51
CA ALA A 112 1.06 -0.21 -2.05
C ALA A 112 0.42 0.06 -0.69
N TYR A 113 0.87 1.11 -0.01
CA TYR A 113 0.32 1.50 1.30
C TYR A 113 -0.88 2.44 1.15
N ASN A 114 -0.76 3.41 0.25
CA ASN A 114 -1.75 4.44 -0.03
C ASN A 114 -1.63 4.92 -1.48
N GLU A 115 -2.45 5.90 -1.86
CA GLU A 115 -2.48 6.51 -3.18
C GLU A 115 -1.13 7.18 -3.54
N GLU A 116 -0.50 7.90 -2.60
CA GLU A 116 0.81 8.55 -2.82
C GLU A 116 1.89 7.52 -3.18
N HIS A 117 1.87 6.35 -2.54
CA HIS A 117 2.78 5.25 -2.87
C HIS A 117 2.51 4.69 -4.27
N VAL A 118 1.24 4.55 -4.68
CA VAL A 118 0.89 4.11 -6.04
C VAL A 118 1.40 5.11 -7.08
N GLU A 119 1.20 6.41 -6.85
CA GLU A 119 1.66 7.48 -7.73
C GLU A 119 3.19 7.50 -7.85
N ALA A 120 3.91 7.38 -6.72
CA ALA A 120 5.36 7.31 -6.71
C ALA A 120 5.90 6.10 -7.50
N LEU A 121 5.27 4.92 -7.34
CA LEU A 121 5.62 3.74 -8.12
C LEU A 121 5.31 3.93 -9.61
N ALA A 122 4.17 4.52 -9.95
CA ALA A 122 3.77 4.75 -11.34
C ALA A 122 4.71 5.72 -12.06
N ALA A 123 5.08 6.82 -11.39
CA ALA A 123 6.05 7.79 -11.90
C ALA A 123 7.42 7.13 -12.18
N TYR A 124 7.89 6.27 -11.27
CA TYR A 124 9.16 5.57 -11.44
C TYR A 124 9.13 4.49 -12.53
N VAL A 125 8.09 3.66 -12.55
CA VAL A 125 7.94 2.55 -13.51
C VAL A 125 7.72 3.10 -14.93
N GLY A 126 6.88 4.13 -15.05
CA GLY A 126 6.54 4.79 -16.31
C GLY A 126 7.69 5.59 -16.93
N ALA A 127 8.66 6.03 -16.14
CA ALA A 127 9.83 6.71 -16.67
C ALA A 127 10.68 5.80 -17.58
N GLN A 128 11.09 6.36 -18.71
CA GLN A 128 12.01 5.73 -19.65
C GLN A 128 13.46 5.87 -19.18
N LEU A 129 13.77 6.99 -18.51
CA LEU A 129 15.09 7.25 -17.93
C LEU A 129 14.97 7.52 -16.43
N ARG A 130 15.77 6.79 -15.64
CA ARG A 130 15.72 6.82 -14.17
C ARG A 130 17.08 7.25 -13.64
N GLU A 131 17.14 8.44 -13.07
CA GLU A 131 18.35 8.95 -12.44
C GLU A 131 18.40 8.51 -10.97
N ARG A 132 19.55 8.00 -10.55
CA ARG A 132 19.74 7.48 -9.19
C ARG A 132 20.15 8.61 -8.26
N CYS A 133 19.68 8.54 -7.02
CA CYS A 133 20.20 9.33 -5.92
C CYS A 133 21.67 8.96 -5.63
N ALA A 134 22.46 9.92 -5.12
CA ALA A 134 23.82 9.71 -4.66
C ALA A 134 23.94 8.72 -3.48
N SER A 135 22.88 8.51 -2.68
CA SER A 135 22.84 7.54 -1.58
C SER A 135 21.69 6.53 -1.75
N PRO A 136 21.85 5.52 -2.62
CA PRO A 136 20.76 4.65 -3.04
C PRO A 136 20.43 3.53 -2.04
N THR A 137 21.31 3.22 -1.07
CA THR A 137 21.21 1.99 -0.27
C THR A 137 19.90 1.88 0.52
N MET A 138 19.36 3.01 1.00
CA MET A 138 18.11 3.04 1.78
C MET A 138 16.89 3.52 0.97
N ALA A 139 17.08 3.97 -0.28
CA ALA A 139 16.01 4.46 -1.12
C ALA A 139 15.04 3.33 -1.51
N MET A 140 13.75 3.61 -1.51
CA MET A 140 12.69 2.66 -1.88
C MET A 140 12.92 2.09 -3.28
N PHE A 141 13.18 2.97 -4.27
CA PHE A 141 13.32 2.60 -5.67
C PHE A 141 14.53 1.68 -5.93
N ALA A 142 15.63 1.89 -5.21
CA ALA A 142 16.80 1.03 -5.30
C ALA A 142 16.48 -0.42 -4.87
N ARG A 143 15.65 -0.58 -3.84
CA ARG A 143 15.26 -1.86 -3.23
C ARG A 143 14.08 -2.54 -3.93
N LEU A 144 13.49 -1.92 -4.96
CA LEU A 144 12.41 -2.54 -5.72
C LEU A 144 12.85 -3.86 -6.37
N PRO A 145 11.96 -4.87 -6.41
CA PRO A 145 12.23 -6.12 -7.12
C PRO A 145 12.58 -5.90 -8.59
N ALA A 146 13.47 -6.73 -9.13
CA ALA A 146 13.92 -6.65 -10.52
C ALA A 146 12.75 -6.71 -11.53
N TRP A 147 11.70 -7.48 -11.23
CA TRP A 147 10.54 -7.62 -12.13
C TRP A 147 9.76 -6.31 -12.29
N MET A 148 9.65 -5.46 -11.25
CA MET A 148 9.01 -4.15 -11.37
C MET A 148 9.88 -3.15 -12.14
N LYS A 149 11.20 -3.33 -12.11
CA LYS A 149 12.16 -2.47 -12.81
C LYS A 149 12.33 -2.85 -14.28
N SER A 150 11.96 -4.07 -14.66
CA SER A 150 12.12 -4.59 -16.02
C SER A 150 11.25 -3.83 -17.03
N ALA A 151 11.87 -3.39 -18.12
CA ALA A 151 11.15 -2.74 -19.22
C ALA A 151 10.12 -3.66 -19.90
N GLN A 152 10.38 -4.97 -19.97
CA GLN A 152 9.50 -5.95 -20.61
C GLN A 152 8.15 -6.10 -19.91
N ARG A 153 8.09 -5.79 -18.60
CA ARG A 153 6.87 -5.90 -17.78
C ARG A 153 6.28 -4.54 -17.44
N ARG A 154 6.80 -3.45 -18.02
CA ARG A 154 6.41 -2.08 -17.66
C ARG A 154 4.89 -1.89 -17.79
N ASP A 155 4.33 -2.24 -18.95
CA ASP A 155 2.92 -2.00 -19.23
C ASP A 155 2.01 -2.81 -18.30
N GLU A 156 2.41 -4.06 -18.01
CA GLU A 156 1.70 -4.92 -17.05
C GLU A 156 1.74 -4.36 -15.61
N VAL A 157 2.90 -3.85 -15.17
CA VAL A 157 3.04 -3.23 -13.85
C VAL A 157 2.26 -1.92 -13.78
N LEU A 158 2.27 -1.10 -14.82
CA LEU A 158 1.49 0.13 -14.89
C LEU A 158 -0.01 -0.14 -14.85
N ALA A 159 -0.49 -1.16 -15.57
CA ALA A 159 -1.89 -1.60 -15.48
C ALA A 159 -2.25 -2.10 -14.07
N GLY A 160 -1.33 -2.82 -13.42
CA GLY A 160 -1.46 -3.21 -12.01
C GLY A 160 -1.56 -2.00 -11.07
N LEU A 161 -0.71 -0.99 -11.24
CA LEU A 161 -0.74 0.24 -10.45
C LEU A 161 -2.00 1.06 -10.69
N ALA A 162 -2.47 1.15 -11.93
CA ALA A 162 -3.76 1.78 -12.25
C ALA A 162 -4.93 1.06 -11.56
N THR A 163 -4.89 -0.29 -11.53
CA THR A 163 -5.87 -1.09 -10.76
C THR A 163 -5.84 -0.75 -9.27
N LEU A 164 -4.64 -0.60 -8.69
CA LEU A 164 -4.51 -0.17 -7.29
C LEU A 164 -5.05 1.25 -7.07
N GLY A 165 -4.81 2.17 -8.00
CA GLY A 165 -5.36 3.53 -7.95
C GLY A 165 -6.90 3.53 -7.92
N ASN A 166 -7.53 2.71 -8.75
CA ASN A 166 -8.98 2.52 -8.73
C ASN A 166 -9.47 1.89 -7.42
N LEU A 167 -8.80 0.84 -6.94
CA LEU A 167 -9.12 0.18 -5.66
C LEU A 167 -9.04 1.13 -4.47
N ALA A 168 -8.18 2.16 -4.53
CA ALA A 168 -8.07 3.15 -3.47
C ALA A 168 -9.30 4.05 -3.33
N GLN A 169 -10.10 4.20 -4.38
CA GLN A 169 -11.37 4.92 -4.33
C GLN A 169 -12.51 4.06 -3.79
N LEU A 170 -12.35 2.74 -3.86
CA LEU A 170 -13.31 1.76 -3.41
C LEU A 170 -13.15 1.45 -1.91
N SER A 171 -14.22 0.95 -1.29
CA SER A 171 -14.21 0.71 0.16
C SER A 171 -15.13 -0.40 0.63
N ALA A 172 -16.04 -0.88 -0.22
CA ALA A 172 -16.96 -1.93 0.17
C ALA A 172 -16.22 -3.26 0.26
N PRO A 173 -16.64 -4.19 1.13
CA PRO A 173 -16.03 -5.52 1.22
C PRO A 173 -15.98 -6.29 -0.10
N ALA A 174 -16.96 -6.04 -0.99
CA ALA A 174 -17.04 -6.66 -2.31
C ALA A 174 -15.98 -6.15 -3.30
N ASP A 175 -15.42 -4.97 -3.05
CA ASP A 175 -14.39 -4.37 -3.90
C ASP A 175 -12.99 -4.92 -3.61
N ARG A 176 -12.86 -5.72 -2.56
CA ARG A 176 -11.57 -6.27 -2.11
C ARG A 176 -10.98 -7.17 -3.19
N SER A 177 -9.72 -6.91 -3.54
CA SER A 177 -8.98 -7.79 -4.45
C SER A 177 -8.76 -9.17 -3.85
N ASP A 178 -8.87 -10.22 -4.68
CA ASP A 178 -8.47 -11.60 -4.36
C ASP A 178 -7.04 -11.71 -3.81
N ALA A 179 -6.15 -10.78 -4.19
CA ALA A 179 -4.78 -10.71 -3.68
C ALA A 179 -4.70 -10.37 -2.19
N ALA A 180 -5.69 -9.63 -1.67
CA ALA A 180 -5.76 -9.23 -0.28
C ALA A 180 -6.36 -10.33 0.61
N HIS A 181 -6.87 -11.43 0.05
CA HIS A 181 -7.33 -12.58 0.83
C HIS A 181 -6.12 -13.38 1.34
N GLU A 182 -6.13 -13.75 2.64
CA GLU A 182 -5.16 -14.72 3.15
C GLU A 182 -5.33 -16.04 2.37
N ARG A 183 -4.25 -16.75 2.04
CA ARG A 183 -4.35 -18.04 1.34
C ARG A 183 -5.30 -18.95 2.13
N GLY A 184 -6.49 -19.20 1.59
CA GLY A 184 -7.58 -19.95 2.24
C GLY A 184 -8.90 -19.19 2.40
N GLY A 185 -8.90 -17.86 2.29
CA GLY A 185 -10.11 -17.05 2.35
C GLY A 185 -10.73 -16.86 0.97
N ARG A 186 -11.46 -17.84 0.44
CA ARG A 186 -12.42 -17.59 -0.66
C ARG A 186 -13.34 -16.43 -0.22
N PRO A 187 -13.73 -15.48 -1.09
CA PRO A 187 -14.75 -14.50 -0.73
C PRO A 187 -15.97 -15.24 -0.17
N ARG A 188 -16.29 -14.99 1.10
CA ARG A 188 -17.57 -15.46 1.64
C ARG A 188 -18.62 -14.64 0.91
N HIS A 189 -19.33 -15.26 -0.03
CA HIS A 189 -20.58 -14.70 -0.53
C HIS A 189 -21.41 -14.35 0.70
N HIS A 190 -21.65 -13.06 0.92
CA HIS A 190 -22.57 -12.61 1.96
C HIS A 190 -23.95 -13.10 1.55
N GLY A 191 -24.31 -14.30 2.01
CA GLY A 191 -25.68 -14.78 2.00
C GLY A 191 -26.53 -13.74 2.71
N ALA A 192 -27.57 -13.30 2.00
CA ALA A 192 -28.56 -12.35 2.48
C ALA A 192 -28.93 -12.65 3.94
N ALA A 193 -28.97 -11.59 4.75
CA ALA A 193 -29.59 -11.66 6.07
C ALA A 193 -31.06 -12.03 5.86
N LEU A 194 -31.39 -13.32 6.04
CA LEU A 194 -32.77 -13.74 6.22
C LEU A 194 -33.19 -13.29 7.61
N PHE A 195 -33.82 -12.12 7.67
CA PHE A 195 -34.61 -11.69 8.80
C PHE A 195 -35.82 -12.64 8.88
N ARG A 196 -35.77 -13.67 9.74
CA ARG A 196 -36.98 -14.40 10.13
C ARG A 196 -37.57 -13.70 11.34
N GLY A 197 -38.52 -12.80 11.09
CA GLY A 197 -39.39 -12.28 12.13
C GLY A 197 -40.42 -13.33 12.55
N GLY A 198 -40.41 -13.68 13.85
CA GLY A 198 -41.49 -14.28 14.67
C GLY A 198 -42.16 -15.59 14.20
N PRO A 199 -43.10 -16.18 14.99
CA PRO A 199 -43.50 -15.85 16.36
C PRO A 199 -43.27 -17.02 17.36
N TYR A 200 -43.13 -16.69 18.65
CA TYR A 200 -43.72 -17.28 19.87
C TYR A 200 -42.94 -16.78 21.08
#